data_AF-A0A381ZHF8-F1
#
_entry.id   AF-A0A381ZHF8-F1
#
_cell.length_a   1.000
_cell.length_b   1.000
_cell.length_c   1.000
_cell.angle_alpha   90.00
_cell.angle_beta   90.00
_cell.angle_gamma   90.00
#
_symmetry.space_group_name_H-M   'P 1'
#
loop_
_entity.id
_entity.type
_entity.pdbx_description
1 polymer ?
#
loop_
_entity_poly.entity_id
_entity_poly.type
_entity_poly.pdbx_seq_one_letter_code
_entity_poly.pdbx_strand_id
1 'polypeptide(L)'
;MEDRSRITHIANRLKWGEDTLAFVIFTAMTLLPVLETVARLFDTNSIPASQVLVQHMTLWIGLLGAVLAARQNKLLALTRKPLFLQEEDIHIGRWIAKVATFLVLIALTWGSWQLLKVEFRNPFDIAPNIPRWLAQSIMPVGFGLMAIQIYFNSFKNNIHRVTLIIVGLLFSLSAITDAIYDVFPAVWLGLFFLFIALIYGAPIFVGLGGAAVLFFWADFIPISAIPAEAYRIVVSPSLPTIPLFTLAGYLLAESNASERLVKVFKEMFGWIPGGTPIIIVVLCGFFTALTGGSGVTILALGGLLLPLLLKEGYSRTFSLGLITVSGSLGLLFPPSLPAIIYGVTAGVSVKNIFIAGLIPGLLLVVVMAVWALYQGKQQKIVSNPFIMKNALKVCFDAIWEIMIPILILFGVFGGFATLVETAAITVVYVFILEVYIYKDIKLRNLPNIIIDCATLIGGVLIILGVAMGLTSYLVDAQIPTLLLSWVEDTISSKYAFLLMLNVFLLLVGCLMDIFSAIIVIVPLIAPLGTHFGVDPVHLAIIFIA
;
A
#
# COMPACT_ATOMS: atom_id res chain seq x y z
N MET A 1 -23.15 5.56 -34.48
CA MET A 1 -22.51 6.63 -33.68
C MET A 1 -23.25 6.93 -32.39
N GLU A 2 -24.57 6.72 -32.30
CA GLU A 2 -25.35 6.90 -31.05
C GLU A 2 -24.99 5.93 -29.91
N ASP A 3 -24.67 4.67 -30.19
CA ASP A 3 -24.30 3.71 -29.13
C ASP A 3 -22.99 4.06 -28.42
N ARG A 4 -22.02 4.66 -29.13
CA ARG A 4 -20.78 5.15 -28.52
C ARG A 4 -21.01 6.35 -27.59
N SER A 5 -22.04 7.18 -27.83
CA SER A 5 -22.32 8.35 -26.97
C SER A 5 -23.06 7.97 -25.67
N ARG A 6 -23.91 6.93 -25.70
CA ARG A 6 -24.55 6.40 -24.48
C ARG A 6 -23.55 5.68 -23.57
N ILE A 7 -22.65 4.89 -24.14
CA ILE A 7 -21.60 4.19 -23.37
C ILE A 7 -20.65 5.19 -22.71
N THR A 8 -20.26 6.27 -23.39
CA THR A 8 -19.43 7.32 -22.78
C THR A 8 -20.16 8.12 -21.70
N HIS A 9 -21.46 8.36 -21.87
CA HIS A 9 -22.26 9.05 -20.85
C HIS A 9 -22.44 8.22 -19.57
N ILE A 10 -22.65 6.91 -19.69
CA ILE A 10 -22.74 5.99 -18.53
C ILE A 10 -21.38 5.88 -17.84
N ALA A 11 -20.29 5.74 -18.61
CA ALA A 11 -18.94 5.68 -18.07
C ALA A 11 -18.55 6.96 -17.31
N ASN A 12 -18.94 8.14 -17.82
CA ASN A 12 -18.69 9.42 -17.14
C ASN A 12 -19.50 9.57 -15.84
N ARG A 13 -20.75 9.07 -15.81
CA ARG A 13 -21.56 9.07 -14.58
C ARG A 13 -21.00 8.11 -13.53
N LEU A 14 -20.56 6.93 -13.95
CA LEU A 14 -19.93 5.96 -13.04
C LEU A 14 -18.64 6.54 -12.45
N LYS A 15 -17.82 7.17 -13.29
CA LYS A 15 -16.61 7.88 -12.85
C LYS A 15 -16.90 8.94 -11.80
N TRP A 16 -17.88 9.80 -12.05
CA TRP A 16 -18.28 10.83 -11.09
C TRP A 16 -18.80 10.22 -9.77
N GLY A 17 -19.55 9.12 -9.84
CA GLY A 17 -20.01 8.39 -8.65
C GLY A 17 -18.87 7.81 -7.81
N GLU A 18 -17.89 7.15 -8.44
CA GLU A 18 -16.70 6.60 -7.75
C GLU A 18 -15.87 7.70 -7.08
N ASP A 19 -15.60 8.77 -7.83
CA ASP A 19 -14.76 9.89 -7.38
C ASP A 19 -15.43 10.64 -6.20
N THR A 20 -16.74 10.87 -6.26
CA THR A 20 -17.51 11.51 -5.18
C THR A 20 -17.64 10.61 -3.95
N LEU A 21 -17.85 9.32 -4.15
CA LEU A 21 -17.93 8.36 -3.04
C LEU A 21 -16.61 8.27 -2.28
N ALA A 22 -15.47 8.19 -2.98
CA ALA A 22 -14.15 8.19 -2.36
C ALA A 22 -13.91 9.47 -1.51
N PHE A 23 -14.31 10.64 -2.04
CA PHE A 23 -14.22 11.91 -1.32
C PHE A 23 -15.04 11.91 -0.03
N VAL A 24 -16.31 11.47 -0.10
CA VAL A 24 -17.20 11.42 1.06
C VAL A 24 -16.67 10.47 2.12
N ILE A 25 -16.20 9.29 1.72
CA ILE A 25 -15.68 8.30 2.67
C ILE A 25 -14.40 8.79 3.33
N PHE A 26 -13.43 9.36 2.60
CA PHE A 26 -12.22 9.91 3.22
C PHE A 26 -12.53 11.05 4.19
N THR A 27 -13.48 11.91 3.84
CA THR A 27 -13.92 13.00 4.71
C THR A 27 -14.50 12.43 6.00
N ALA A 28 -15.37 11.42 5.92
CA ALA A 28 -15.94 10.76 7.08
C ALA A 28 -14.88 10.02 7.92
N MET A 29 -13.98 9.28 7.26
CA MET A 29 -12.86 8.57 7.91
C MET A 29 -11.92 9.51 8.66
N THR A 30 -11.80 10.75 8.20
CA THR A 30 -10.97 11.78 8.84
C THR A 30 -11.71 12.45 9.99
N LEU A 31 -12.97 12.83 9.79
CA LEU A 31 -13.73 13.59 10.79
C LEU A 31 -14.13 12.74 11.99
N LEU A 32 -14.51 11.47 11.80
CA LEU A 32 -14.99 10.62 12.89
C LEU A 32 -13.96 10.44 14.03
N PRO A 33 -12.70 10.03 13.78
CA PRO A 33 -11.70 9.89 14.85
C PRO A 33 -11.33 11.24 15.49
N VAL A 34 -11.33 12.33 14.72
CA VAL A 34 -11.04 13.67 15.25
C VAL A 34 -12.13 14.11 16.22
N LEU A 35 -13.39 13.96 15.84
CA LEU A 35 -14.52 14.26 16.71
C LEU A 35 -14.52 13.39 17.97
N GLU A 36 -14.15 12.11 17.85
CA GLU A 36 -14.00 11.21 18.99
C GLU A 36 -12.89 11.67 19.95
N THR A 37 -11.74 12.10 19.41
CA THR A 37 -10.63 12.61 20.22
C THR A 37 -11.02 13.90 20.94
N VAL A 38 -11.65 14.84 20.22
CA VAL A 38 -12.14 16.09 20.82
C VAL A 38 -13.20 15.79 21.88
N ALA A 39 -14.14 14.90 21.60
CA ALA A 39 -15.17 14.54 22.56
C ALA A 39 -14.58 13.96 23.86
N ARG A 40 -13.56 13.10 23.74
CA ARG A 40 -12.82 12.53 24.87
C ARG A 40 -12.04 13.58 25.67
N LEU A 41 -11.46 14.58 25.00
CA LEU A 41 -10.72 15.67 25.65
C LEU A 41 -11.63 16.63 26.42
N PHE A 42 -12.86 16.85 25.95
CA PHE A 42 -13.84 17.77 26.55
C PHE A 42 -14.93 17.09 27.38
N ASP A 43 -14.82 15.78 27.62
CA ASP A 43 -15.79 14.96 28.37
C ASP A 43 -17.25 15.10 27.86
N THR A 44 -17.40 15.14 26.53
CA THR A 44 -18.70 15.25 25.85
C THR A 44 -19.13 13.92 25.25
N ASN A 45 -20.40 13.79 24.87
CA ASN A 45 -20.94 12.57 24.27
C ASN A 45 -20.14 12.14 23.03
N SER A 46 -19.47 11.00 23.12
CA SER A 46 -18.74 10.38 22.01
C SER A 46 -19.68 9.79 20.96
N ILE A 47 -19.28 9.81 19.69
CA ILE A 47 -20.00 9.11 18.62
C ILE A 47 -19.83 7.59 18.83
N PRO A 48 -20.91 6.83 19.08
CA PRO A 48 -20.79 5.39 19.30
C PRO A 48 -20.26 4.70 18.03
N ALA A 49 -19.39 3.71 18.22
CA ALA A 49 -18.82 2.89 17.15
C ALA A 49 -18.02 3.64 16.06
N SER A 50 -17.57 4.88 16.31
CA SER A 50 -16.74 5.67 15.37
C SER A 50 -15.54 4.87 14.84
N GLN A 51 -14.74 4.25 15.72
CA GLN A 51 -13.60 3.42 15.30
C GLN A 51 -14.02 2.25 14.40
N VAL A 52 -15.13 1.57 14.71
CA VAL A 52 -15.62 0.43 13.92
C VAL A 52 -16.10 0.90 12.56
N LEU A 53 -16.78 2.05 12.46
CA LEU A 53 -17.18 2.63 11.18
C LEU A 53 -15.98 2.96 10.31
N VAL A 54 -14.92 3.52 10.90
CA VAL A 54 -13.68 3.88 10.19
C VAL A 54 -12.94 2.63 9.67
N GLN A 55 -12.98 1.51 10.41
CA GLN A 55 -12.48 0.21 9.93
C GLN A 55 -13.23 -0.27 8.68
N HIS A 56 -14.56 -0.16 8.68
CA HIS A 56 -15.37 -0.58 7.53
C HIS A 56 -15.27 0.39 6.36
N MET A 57 -15.10 1.69 6.60
CA MET A 57 -14.80 2.66 5.55
C MET A 57 -13.45 2.38 4.89
N THR A 58 -12.48 1.82 5.62
CA THR A 58 -11.20 1.37 5.06
C THR A 58 -11.40 0.26 4.03
N LEU A 59 -12.32 -0.68 4.26
CA LEU A 59 -12.71 -1.68 3.27
C LEU A 59 -13.28 -1.06 2.00
N TRP A 60 -14.15 -0.05 2.16
CA TRP A 60 -14.74 0.65 1.03
C TRP A 60 -13.69 1.42 0.21
N ILE A 61 -12.81 2.17 0.87
CA ILE A 61 -11.72 2.87 0.19
C ILE A 61 -10.76 1.88 -0.46
N GLY A 62 -10.46 0.76 0.19
CA GLY A 62 -9.60 -0.28 -0.38
C GLY A 62 -10.16 -0.81 -1.71
N LEU A 63 -11.45 -1.16 -1.76
CA LEU A 63 -12.02 -1.70 -2.98
C LEU A 63 -12.38 -0.66 -4.04
N LEU A 64 -12.89 0.51 -3.64
CA LEU A 64 -13.08 1.62 -4.58
C LEU A 64 -11.74 2.07 -5.17
N GLY A 65 -10.72 2.19 -4.33
CA GLY A 65 -9.35 2.47 -4.72
C GLY A 65 -8.79 1.43 -5.69
N ALA A 66 -9.08 0.14 -5.48
CA ALA A 66 -8.65 -0.92 -6.37
C ALA A 66 -9.34 -0.84 -7.75
N VAL A 67 -10.63 -0.51 -7.78
CA VAL A 67 -11.37 -0.22 -9.02
C VAL A 67 -10.76 1.00 -9.73
N LEU A 68 -10.44 2.07 -9.00
CA LEU A 68 -9.76 3.25 -9.55
C LEU A 68 -8.36 2.92 -10.08
N ALA A 69 -7.61 2.06 -9.39
CA ALA A 69 -6.29 1.59 -9.80
C ALA A 69 -6.35 0.74 -11.06
N ALA A 70 -7.33 -0.16 -11.15
CA ALA A 70 -7.59 -0.97 -12.34
C ALA A 70 -7.93 -0.07 -13.54
N ARG A 71 -8.71 0.99 -13.31
CA ARG A 71 -9.06 2.00 -14.33
C ARG A 71 -7.87 2.75 -14.86
N GLN A 72 -6.98 3.15 -13.95
CA GLN A 72 -5.82 3.98 -14.26
C GLN A 72 -4.59 3.16 -14.66
N ASN A 73 -4.69 1.83 -14.77
CA ASN A 73 -3.55 0.94 -15.02
C ASN A 73 -2.43 1.08 -13.96
N LYS A 74 -2.81 1.44 -12.73
CA LYS A 74 -1.89 1.70 -11.60
C LYS A 74 -1.85 0.56 -10.58
N LEU A 75 -2.50 -0.58 -10.86
CA LEU A 75 -2.37 -1.77 -10.02
C LEU A 75 -0.91 -2.27 -10.04
N LEU A 76 -0.41 -2.66 -8.87
CA LEU A 76 0.96 -3.14 -8.73
C LEU A 76 1.14 -4.45 -9.51
N ALA A 77 2.05 -4.43 -10.49
CA ALA A 77 2.39 -5.55 -11.36
C ALA A 77 3.92 -5.70 -11.41
N LEU A 78 4.38 -6.93 -11.68
CA LEU A 78 5.81 -7.25 -11.78
C LEU A 78 6.48 -6.64 -13.03
N THR A 79 5.70 -6.19 -14.01
CA THR A 79 6.23 -5.64 -15.27
C THR A 79 5.86 -4.19 -15.49
N ARG A 80 6.69 -3.49 -16.30
CA ARG A 80 6.50 -2.07 -16.64
C ARG A 80 5.33 -1.80 -17.58
N LYS A 81 4.79 -2.81 -18.27
CA LYS A 81 3.66 -2.64 -19.20
C LYS A 81 2.37 -3.14 -18.54
N PRO A 82 1.43 -2.26 -18.19
CA PRO A 82 0.23 -2.66 -17.49
C PRO A 82 -0.73 -3.44 -18.40
N LEU A 83 -1.44 -4.41 -17.81
CA LEU A 83 -2.33 -5.34 -18.53
C LEU A 83 -3.66 -4.72 -18.98
N PHE A 84 -4.18 -3.71 -18.27
CA PHE A 84 -5.48 -3.09 -18.55
C PHE A 84 -5.42 -2.06 -19.70
N LEU A 85 -4.41 -2.16 -20.57
CA LEU A 85 -4.31 -1.38 -21.81
C LEU A 85 -5.02 -2.11 -22.96
N GLN A 86 -5.68 -1.33 -23.81
CA GLN A 86 -6.32 -1.84 -25.02
C GLN A 86 -5.26 -2.28 -26.04
N GLU A 87 -5.38 -3.52 -26.49
CA GLU A 87 -4.51 -4.09 -27.52
C GLU A 87 -5.27 -4.27 -28.83
N GLU A 88 -4.52 -4.11 -29.92
CA GLU A 88 -4.99 -4.30 -31.30
C GLU A 88 -4.92 -5.78 -31.70
N ASP A 89 -3.80 -6.46 -31.41
CA ASP A 89 -3.56 -7.86 -31.78
C ASP A 89 -3.53 -8.82 -30.56
N ILE A 90 -3.83 -10.10 -30.81
CA ILE A 90 -3.72 -11.15 -29.78
C ILE A 90 -2.26 -11.58 -29.64
N HIS A 91 -1.58 -11.09 -28.60
CA HIS A 91 -0.39 -11.75 -28.09
C HIS A 91 -0.81 -12.85 -27.10
N ILE A 92 -0.47 -14.12 -27.36
CA ILE A 92 -0.91 -15.29 -26.58
C ILE A 92 -0.67 -15.08 -25.08
N GLY A 93 0.54 -14.64 -24.69
CA GLY A 93 0.86 -14.41 -23.27
C GLY A 93 -0.02 -13.37 -22.58
N ARG A 94 -0.41 -12.30 -23.28
CA ARG A 94 -1.27 -11.24 -22.73
C ARG A 94 -2.74 -11.64 -22.74
N TRP A 95 -3.14 -12.45 -23.71
CA TRP A 95 -4.44 -13.09 -23.70
C TRP A 95 -4.59 -14.01 -22.49
N ILE A 96 -3.60 -14.87 -22.20
CA ILE A 96 -3.56 -15.70 -20.99
C ILE A 96 -3.68 -14.82 -19.73
N ALA A 97 -2.91 -13.73 -19.67
CA ALA A 97 -2.96 -12.81 -18.54
C ALA A 97 -4.34 -12.16 -18.33
N LYS A 98 -4.99 -11.72 -19.42
CA LYS A 98 -6.35 -11.12 -19.40
C LYS A 98 -7.40 -12.15 -18.99
N VAL A 99 -7.33 -13.37 -19.52
CA VAL A 99 -8.21 -14.49 -19.16
C VAL A 99 -8.06 -14.86 -17.69
N ALA A 100 -6.83 -15.08 -17.23
CA ALA A 100 -6.56 -15.42 -15.84
C ALA A 100 -7.07 -14.33 -14.88
N THR A 101 -6.78 -13.05 -15.18
CA THR A 101 -7.27 -11.91 -14.41
C THR A 101 -8.80 -11.88 -14.33
N PHE A 102 -9.47 -12.09 -15.47
CA PHE A 102 -10.93 -12.11 -15.53
C PHE A 102 -11.53 -13.27 -14.72
N LEU A 103 -10.98 -14.47 -14.83
CA LEU A 103 -11.43 -15.65 -14.08
C LEU A 103 -11.27 -15.46 -12.58
N VAL A 104 -10.11 -14.98 -12.12
CA VAL A 104 -9.85 -14.73 -10.70
C VAL A 104 -10.83 -13.68 -10.16
N LEU A 105 -11.06 -12.59 -10.88
CA LEU A 105 -12.01 -11.55 -10.46
C LEU A 105 -13.44 -12.06 -10.41
N ILE A 106 -13.88 -12.90 -11.35
CA ILE A 106 -15.20 -13.55 -11.29
C ILE A 106 -15.30 -14.47 -10.09
N ALA A 107 -14.30 -15.31 -9.83
CA ALA A 107 -14.27 -16.23 -8.70
C ALA A 107 -14.36 -15.46 -7.36
N LEU A 108 -13.59 -14.39 -7.21
CA LEU A 108 -13.63 -13.52 -6.02
C LEU A 108 -14.97 -12.79 -5.88
N THR A 109 -15.56 -12.34 -7.00
CA THR A 109 -16.91 -11.74 -7.02
C THR A 109 -17.95 -12.74 -6.52
N TRP A 110 -17.88 -13.98 -7.02
CA TRP A 110 -18.78 -15.06 -6.61
C TRP A 110 -18.59 -15.46 -5.16
N GLY A 111 -17.35 -15.64 -4.69
CA GLY A 111 -17.04 -15.91 -3.29
C GLY A 111 -17.54 -14.80 -2.37
N SER A 112 -17.41 -13.54 -2.78
CA SER A 112 -17.89 -12.38 -2.00
C SER A 112 -19.42 -12.34 -1.96
N TRP A 113 -20.10 -12.74 -3.04
CA TRP A 113 -21.55 -12.87 -3.06
C TRP A 113 -22.04 -14.02 -2.17
N GLN A 114 -21.32 -15.15 -2.14
CA GLN A 114 -21.61 -16.24 -1.22
C GLN A 114 -21.45 -15.81 0.24
N LEU A 115 -20.40 -15.05 0.57
CA LEU A 115 -20.21 -14.47 1.90
C LEU A 115 -21.43 -13.61 2.31
N LEU A 116 -21.89 -12.71 1.45
CA LEU A 116 -23.09 -11.91 1.73
C LEU A 116 -24.34 -12.74 1.96
N LYS A 117 -24.53 -13.84 1.20
CA LYS A 117 -25.67 -14.75 1.42
C LYS A 117 -25.64 -15.38 2.81
N VAL A 118 -24.45 -15.69 3.33
CA VAL A 118 -24.29 -16.21 4.69
C VAL A 118 -24.68 -15.13 5.71
N GLU A 119 -24.23 -13.89 5.51
CA GLU A 119 -24.57 -12.76 6.37
C GLU A 119 -26.05 -12.38 6.35
N PHE A 120 -26.72 -12.46 5.20
CA PHE A 120 -28.16 -12.20 5.13
C PHE A 120 -28.98 -13.22 5.94
N ARG A 121 -28.49 -14.44 6.08
CA ARG A 121 -29.13 -15.48 6.90
C ARG A 121 -28.88 -15.27 8.38
N ASN A 122 -27.70 -14.76 8.74
CA ASN A 122 -27.29 -14.51 10.12
C ASN A 122 -26.78 -13.06 10.28
N PRO A 123 -27.68 -12.07 10.29
CA PRO A 123 -27.27 -10.67 10.33
C PRO A 123 -26.60 -10.33 11.66
N PHE A 124 -25.46 -9.65 11.57
CA PHE A 124 -24.73 -9.08 12.70
C PHE A 124 -24.55 -7.58 12.48
N ASP A 125 -24.83 -6.76 13.49
CA ASP A 125 -24.69 -5.31 13.41
C ASP A 125 -23.31 -4.85 13.87
N ILE A 126 -22.65 -4.04 13.05
CA ILE A 126 -21.31 -3.47 13.35
C ILE A 126 -21.41 -2.17 14.17
N ALA A 127 -22.55 -1.49 14.06
CA ALA A 127 -22.92 -0.31 14.81
C ALA A 127 -24.46 -0.28 14.92
N PRO A 128 -25.05 0.53 15.82
CA PRO A 128 -26.50 0.56 15.99
C PRO A 128 -27.23 0.76 14.66
N ASN A 129 -28.06 -0.22 14.26
CA ASN A 129 -28.80 -0.24 12.99
C ASN A 129 -27.95 -0.29 11.71
N ILE A 130 -26.67 -0.65 11.79
CA ILE A 130 -25.79 -0.79 10.62
C ILE A 130 -25.35 -2.25 10.52
N PRO A 131 -25.92 -3.02 9.60
CA PRO A 131 -25.60 -4.43 9.47
C PRO A 131 -24.26 -4.63 8.74
N ARG A 132 -23.52 -5.67 9.14
CA ARG A 132 -22.22 -6.03 8.59
C ARG A 132 -22.26 -6.29 7.08
N TRP A 133 -23.33 -6.91 6.59
CA TRP A 133 -23.49 -7.19 5.16
C TRP A 133 -23.49 -5.92 4.31
N LEU A 134 -23.97 -4.78 4.85
CA LEU A 134 -23.95 -3.51 4.14
C LEU A 134 -22.51 -3.07 3.90
N ALA A 135 -21.67 -3.19 4.92
CA ALA A 135 -20.25 -2.89 4.79
C ALA A 135 -19.53 -3.86 3.84
N GLN A 136 -19.86 -5.15 3.87
CA GLN A 136 -19.29 -6.17 2.98
C GLN A 136 -19.81 -6.09 1.54
N SER A 137 -20.91 -5.38 1.29
CA SER A 137 -21.53 -5.30 -0.05
C SER A 137 -20.62 -4.71 -1.12
N ILE A 138 -19.65 -3.89 -0.71
CA ILE A 138 -18.64 -3.32 -1.60
C ILE A 138 -17.69 -4.38 -2.16
N MET A 139 -17.58 -5.57 -1.55
CA MET A 139 -16.72 -6.66 -2.01
C MET A 139 -17.11 -7.24 -3.36
N PRO A 140 -18.31 -7.84 -3.52
CA PRO A 140 -18.71 -8.33 -4.84
C PRO A 140 -18.84 -7.20 -5.86
N VAL A 141 -19.23 -6.00 -5.45
CA VAL A 141 -19.31 -4.83 -6.34
C VAL A 141 -17.92 -4.45 -6.86
N GLY A 142 -16.92 -4.33 -5.97
CA GLY A 142 -15.56 -3.94 -6.33
C GLY A 142 -14.89 -4.96 -7.26
N PHE A 143 -14.91 -6.25 -6.89
CA PHE A 143 -14.38 -7.32 -7.75
C PHE A 143 -15.12 -7.40 -9.09
N GLY A 144 -16.44 -7.25 -9.08
CA GLY A 144 -17.27 -7.28 -10.28
C GLY A 144 -16.98 -6.09 -11.22
N LEU A 145 -16.82 -4.88 -10.68
CA LEU A 145 -16.45 -3.70 -11.47
C LEU A 145 -15.07 -3.85 -12.10
N MET A 146 -14.09 -4.40 -11.39
CA MET A 146 -12.78 -4.72 -11.96
C MET A 146 -12.88 -5.78 -13.06
N ALA A 147 -13.74 -6.80 -12.91
CA ALA A 147 -13.98 -7.83 -13.92
C ALA A 147 -14.59 -7.22 -15.20
N ILE A 148 -15.56 -6.32 -15.03
CA ILE A 148 -16.18 -5.56 -16.13
C ILE A 148 -15.13 -4.70 -16.83
N GLN A 149 -14.25 -4.07 -16.06
CA GLN A 149 -13.21 -3.20 -16.59
C GLN A 149 -12.16 -3.94 -17.41
N ILE A 150 -11.66 -5.08 -16.93
CA ILE A 150 -10.71 -5.89 -17.72
C ILE A 150 -11.39 -6.38 -19.01
N TYR A 151 -12.68 -6.74 -18.98
CA TYR A 151 -13.43 -7.14 -20.16
C TYR A 151 -13.49 -6.01 -21.21
N PHE A 152 -13.86 -4.80 -20.82
CA PHE A 152 -13.97 -3.66 -21.73
C PHE A 152 -12.61 -3.13 -22.21
N ASN A 153 -11.56 -3.27 -21.39
CA ASN A 153 -10.21 -2.80 -21.73
C ASN A 153 -9.33 -3.88 -22.38
N SER A 154 -9.79 -5.12 -22.50
CA SER A 154 -8.96 -6.22 -23.00
C SER A 154 -8.55 -6.10 -24.47
N PHE A 155 -9.50 -6.02 -25.40
CA PHE A 155 -9.18 -5.97 -26.84
C PHE A 155 -10.04 -4.93 -27.55
N LYS A 156 -9.54 -4.31 -28.63
CA LYS A 156 -10.38 -3.42 -29.44
C LYS A 156 -11.51 -4.16 -30.16
N ASN A 157 -11.25 -5.38 -30.62
CA ASN A 157 -12.24 -6.23 -31.29
C ASN A 157 -13.14 -6.97 -30.30
N ASN A 158 -14.46 -6.88 -30.50
CA ASN A 158 -15.45 -7.55 -29.67
C ASN A 158 -15.32 -9.08 -29.70
N ILE A 159 -14.88 -9.66 -30.83
CA ILE A 159 -14.68 -11.10 -30.99
C ILE A 159 -13.68 -11.64 -29.96
N HIS A 160 -12.58 -10.93 -29.74
CA HIS A 160 -11.56 -11.35 -28.76
C HIS A 160 -12.03 -11.14 -27.32
N ARG A 161 -12.95 -10.19 -27.06
CA ARG A 161 -13.58 -10.04 -25.74
C ARG A 161 -14.48 -11.22 -25.40
N VAL A 162 -15.20 -11.74 -26.38
CA VAL A 162 -16.09 -12.91 -26.18
C VAL A 162 -15.31 -14.14 -25.73
N THR A 163 -14.03 -14.28 -26.10
CA THR A 163 -13.19 -15.39 -25.61
C THR A 163 -13.08 -15.41 -24.09
N LEU A 164 -13.06 -14.25 -23.42
CA LEU A 164 -13.04 -14.17 -21.95
C LEU A 164 -14.33 -14.72 -21.34
N ILE A 165 -15.48 -14.38 -21.94
CA ILE A 165 -16.79 -14.86 -21.50
C ILE A 165 -16.92 -16.36 -21.75
N ILE A 166 -16.48 -16.86 -22.90
CA ILE A 166 -16.51 -18.28 -23.22
C ILE A 166 -15.70 -19.07 -22.20
N VAL A 167 -14.47 -18.64 -21.92
CA VAL A 167 -13.63 -19.31 -20.91
C VAL A 167 -14.27 -19.22 -19.52
N GLY A 168 -14.79 -18.05 -19.14
CA GLY A 168 -15.53 -17.88 -17.88
C GLY A 168 -16.73 -18.81 -17.75
N LEU A 169 -17.51 -18.98 -18.82
CA LEU A 169 -18.63 -19.92 -18.86
C LEU A 169 -18.16 -21.36 -18.75
N LEU A 170 -17.12 -21.76 -19.49
CA LEU A 170 -16.55 -23.11 -19.42
C LEU A 170 -16.11 -23.48 -18.00
N PHE A 171 -15.48 -22.55 -17.27
CA PHE A 171 -15.10 -22.75 -15.88
C PHE A 171 -16.28 -22.68 -14.87
N SER A 172 -17.44 -22.16 -15.27
CA SER A 172 -18.66 -22.17 -14.44
C SER A 172 -19.47 -23.46 -14.54
N LEU A 173 -19.24 -24.28 -15.58
CA LEU A 173 -19.90 -25.57 -15.74
C LEU A 173 -19.22 -26.61 -14.83
N SER A 174 -19.94 -27.05 -13.79
CA SER A 174 -19.44 -28.06 -12.83
C SER A 174 -18.97 -29.35 -13.50
N ALA A 175 -19.69 -29.83 -14.52
CA ALA A 175 -19.32 -31.03 -15.26
C ALA A 175 -17.95 -30.94 -15.96
N ILE A 176 -17.53 -29.72 -16.36
CA ILE A 176 -16.23 -29.50 -16.99
C ILE A 176 -15.15 -29.39 -15.92
N THR A 177 -15.43 -28.71 -14.80
CA THR A 177 -14.47 -28.56 -13.71
C THR A 177 -14.15 -29.89 -13.03
N ASP A 178 -15.17 -30.74 -12.82
CA ASP A 178 -15.00 -32.06 -12.21
C ASP A 178 -14.18 -32.98 -13.14
N ALA A 179 -14.48 -32.95 -14.45
CA ALA A 179 -13.70 -33.69 -15.44
C ALA A 179 -12.25 -33.21 -15.57
N ILE A 180 -11.99 -31.91 -15.38
CA ILE A 180 -10.62 -31.35 -15.37
C ILE A 180 -9.87 -31.78 -14.11
N TYR A 181 -10.55 -31.80 -12.96
CA TYR A 181 -9.97 -32.18 -11.67
C TYR A 181 -9.52 -33.65 -11.66
N ASP A 182 -10.33 -34.56 -12.21
CA ASP A 182 -10.07 -35.99 -12.18
C ASP A 182 -9.01 -36.47 -13.20
N VAL A 183 -8.79 -35.72 -14.29
CA VAL A 183 -7.98 -36.17 -15.44
C VAL A 183 -6.64 -35.45 -15.56
N PHE A 184 -6.54 -34.19 -15.13
CA PHE A 184 -5.31 -33.38 -15.28
C PHE A 184 -4.77 -32.91 -13.93
N PRO A 185 -3.46 -32.62 -13.83
CA PRO A 185 -2.90 -31.89 -12.68
C PRO A 185 -3.35 -30.42 -12.73
N ALA A 186 -4.64 -30.18 -12.49
CA ALA A 186 -5.33 -28.92 -12.73
C ALA A 186 -4.71 -27.76 -11.94
N VAL A 187 -4.30 -28.02 -10.69
CA VAL A 187 -3.62 -27.04 -9.84
C VAL A 187 -2.28 -26.61 -10.45
N TRP A 188 -1.44 -27.56 -10.86
CA TRP A 188 -0.12 -27.27 -11.45
C TRP A 188 -0.23 -26.52 -12.77
N LEU A 189 -1.17 -26.91 -13.64
CA LEU A 189 -1.45 -26.20 -14.88
C LEU A 189 -1.99 -24.79 -14.61
N GLY A 190 -2.89 -24.64 -13.64
CA GLY A 190 -3.41 -23.34 -13.22
C GLY A 190 -2.30 -22.41 -12.71
N LEU A 191 -1.42 -22.90 -11.84
CA LEU A 191 -0.25 -22.17 -11.37
C LEU A 191 0.69 -21.78 -12.50
N PHE A 192 0.91 -22.66 -13.47
CA PHE A 192 1.72 -22.36 -14.66
C PHE A 192 1.12 -21.22 -15.49
N PHE A 193 -0.19 -21.23 -15.73
CA PHE A 193 -0.87 -20.13 -16.45
C PHE A 193 -0.88 -18.82 -15.65
N LEU A 194 -1.01 -18.88 -14.32
CA LEU A 194 -0.89 -17.70 -13.45
C LEU A 194 0.52 -17.12 -13.46
N PHE A 195 1.55 -17.96 -13.45
CA PHE A 195 2.94 -17.51 -13.57
C PHE A 195 3.20 -16.81 -14.91
N ILE A 196 2.70 -17.39 -16.01
CA ILE A 196 2.72 -16.74 -17.32
C ILE A 196 1.96 -15.41 -17.24
N ALA A 197 0.78 -15.37 -16.64
CA ALA A 197 -0.02 -14.16 -16.52
C ALA A 197 0.76 -13.02 -15.83
N LEU A 198 1.46 -13.32 -14.74
CA LEU A 198 2.30 -12.37 -13.99
C LEU A 198 3.45 -11.82 -14.86
N ILE A 199 4.16 -12.70 -15.60
CA ILE A 199 5.22 -12.29 -16.53
C ILE A 199 4.69 -11.37 -17.64
N TYR A 200 3.44 -11.57 -18.07
CA TYR A 200 2.82 -10.73 -19.09
C TYR A 200 2.08 -9.51 -18.54
N GLY A 201 2.28 -9.19 -17.26
CA GLY A 201 1.84 -7.93 -16.65
C GLY A 201 0.55 -8.00 -15.86
N ALA A 202 0.04 -9.20 -15.56
CA ALA A 202 -1.04 -9.34 -14.59
C ALA A 202 -0.62 -8.75 -13.23
N PRO A 203 -1.52 -8.03 -12.54
CA PRO A 203 -1.26 -7.53 -11.20
C PRO A 203 -0.93 -8.65 -10.20
N ILE A 204 -0.17 -8.32 -9.16
CA ILE A 204 0.27 -9.28 -8.14
C ILE A 204 -0.93 -9.93 -7.43
N PHE A 205 -2.01 -9.17 -7.15
CA PHE A 205 -3.21 -9.73 -6.51
C PHE A 205 -3.86 -10.84 -7.35
N VAL A 206 -3.69 -10.86 -8.68
CA VAL A 206 -4.20 -11.93 -9.54
C VAL A 206 -3.40 -13.21 -9.33
N GLY A 207 -2.09 -13.10 -9.16
CA GLY A 207 -1.24 -14.25 -8.83
C GLY A 207 -1.59 -14.84 -7.48
N LEU A 208 -1.66 -14.01 -6.45
CA LEU A 208 -1.97 -14.44 -5.07
C LEU A 208 -3.41 -14.95 -4.95
N GLY A 209 -4.37 -14.24 -5.53
CA GLY A 209 -5.78 -14.62 -5.50
C GLY A 209 -6.11 -15.78 -6.39
N GLY A 210 -5.48 -15.88 -7.55
CA GLY A 210 -5.61 -17.04 -8.41
C GLY A 210 -5.07 -18.29 -7.76
N ALA A 211 -3.90 -18.21 -7.11
CA ALA A 211 -3.35 -19.33 -6.35
C ALA A 211 -4.30 -19.73 -5.21
N ALA A 212 -4.80 -18.77 -4.43
CA ALA A 212 -5.79 -19.05 -3.38
C ALA A 212 -7.05 -19.72 -3.96
N VAL A 213 -7.65 -19.17 -5.02
CA VAL A 213 -8.85 -19.73 -5.65
C VAL A 213 -8.60 -21.17 -6.12
N LEU A 214 -7.45 -21.45 -6.75
CA LEU A 214 -7.10 -22.80 -7.22
C LEU A 214 -6.94 -23.79 -6.07
N PHE A 215 -6.26 -23.39 -5.01
CA PHE A 215 -6.00 -24.23 -3.85
C PHE A 215 -7.25 -24.52 -3.03
N PHE A 216 -8.06 -23.50 -2.73
CA PHE A 216 -9.35 -23.68 -2.06
C PHE A 216 -10.31 -24.54 -2.90
N TRP A 217 -10.34 -24.32 -4.21
CA TRP A 217 -11.13 -25.15 -5.12
C TRP A 217 -10.66 -26.61 -5.09
N ALA A 218 -9.35 -26.85 -5.06
CA ALA A 218 -8.79 -28.19 -5.07
C ALA A 218 -9.11 -29.00 -3.80
N ASP A 219 -9.22 -28.33 -2.65
CA ASP A 219 -9.55 -28.97 -1.37
C ASP A 219 -11.05 -28.89 -1.03
N PHE A 220 -11.89 -28.54 -2.01
CA PHE A 220 -13.35 -28.38 -1.85
C PHE A 220 -13.76 -27.36 -0.76
N ILE A 221 -12.86 -26.42 -0.44
CA ILE A 221 -13.13 -25.36 0.51
C ILE A 221 -13.88 -24.24 -0.20
N PRO A 222 -14.97 -23.69 0.38
CA PRO A 222 -15.73 -22.61 -0.25
C PRO A 222 -14.87 -21.40 -0.57
N ILE A 223 -14.94 -20.92 -1.82
CA ILE A 223 -14.22 -19.73 -2.30
C ILE A 223 -14.55 -18.49 -1.45
N SER A 224 -15.72 -18.46 -0.78
CA SER A 224 -16.10 -17.40 0.17
C SER A 224 -15.14 -17.22 1.35
N ALA A 225 -14.29 -18.20 1.66
CA ALA A 225 -13.26 -18.08 2.68
C ALA A 225 -12.22 -17.00 2.33
N ILE A 226 -11.84 -16.86 1.05
CA ILE A 226 -10.88 -15.83 0.61
C ILE A 226 -11.37 -14.40 0.92
N PRO A 227 -12.58 -13.98 0.49
CA PRO A 227 -13.11 -12.68 0.86
C PRO A 227 -13.46 -12.56 2.35
N ALA A 228 -13.73 -13.65 3.07
CA ALA A 228 -13.89 -13.59 4.53
C ALA A 228 -12.56 -13.23 5.23
N GLU A 229 -11.45 -13.84 4.81
CA GLU A 229 -10.10 -13.47 5.27
C GLU A 229 -9.74 -12.04 4.86
N ALA A 230 -10.06 -11.66 3.62
CA ALA A 230 -9.84 -10.30 3.15
C ALA A 230 -10.60 -9.25 3.98
N TYR A 231 -11.86 -9.53 4.33
CA TYR A 231 -12.66 -8.68 5.19
C TYR A 231 -12.04 -8.56 6.59
N ARG A 232 -11.66 -9.68 7.21
CA ARG A 232 -11.09 -9.69 8.57
C ARG A 232 -9.81 -8.86 8.68
N ILE A 233 -8.91 -8.95 7.70
CA ILE A 233 -7.64 -8.22 7.77
C ILE A 233 -7.82 -6.71 7.51
N VAL A 234 -8.65 -6.35 6.52
CA VAL A 234 -8.83 -4.94 6.12
C VAL A 234 -9.57 -4.14 7.19
N VAL A 235 -10.46 -4.78 7.94
CA VAL A 235 -11.24 -4.16 9.02
C VAL A 235 -10.50 -4.25 10.38
N SER A 236 -9.21 -4.55 10.39
CA SER A 236 -8.42 -4.57 11.63
C SER A 236 -8.26 -3.15 12.23
N PRO A 237 -8.15 -3.00 13.57
CA PRO A 237 -8.18 -1.69 14.22
C PRO A 237 -7.07 -0.71 13.82
N SER A 238 -5.93 -1.21 13.36
CA SER A 238 -4.77 -0.37 12.97
C SER A 238 -4.70 -0.08 11.47
N LEU A 239 -5.49 -0.77 10.64
CA LEU A 239 -5.46 -0.60 9.19
C LEU A 239 -5.93 0.77 8.70
N PRO A 240 -6.93 1.44 9.30
CA PRO A 240 -7.37 2.76 8.85
C PRO A 240 -6.30 3.84 8.92
N THR A 241 -5.28 3.64 9.76
CA THR A 241 -4.10 4.49 9.83
C THR A 241 -3.41 4.63 8.47
N ILE A 242 -3.37 3.58 7.66
CA ILE A 242 -2.72 3.57 6.35
C ILE A 242 -3.38 4.61 5.43
N PRO A 243 -4.69 4.54 5.12
CA PRO A 243 -5.34 5.57 4.31
C PRO A 243 -5.16 6.99 4.81
N LEU A 244 -5.23 7.20 6.13
CA LEU A 244 -5.17 8.53 6.73
C LEU A 244 -3.77 9.13 6.63
N PHE A 245 -2.71 8.40 7.00
CA PHE A 245 -1.34 8.92 6.84
C PHE A 245 -0.94 9.08 5.37
N THR A 246 -1.38 8.17 4.49
CA THR A 246 -1.18 8.36 3.04
C THR A 246 -1.85 9.64 2.56
N LEU A 247 -3.09 9.93 2.99
CA LEU A 247 -3.77 11.16 2.61
C LEU A 247 -3.02 12.40 3.11
N ALA A 248 -2.52 12.40 4.34
CA ALA A 248 -1.69 13.49 4.86
C ALA A 248 -0.39 13.65 4.05
N GLY A 249 0.27 12.54 3.71
CA GLY A 249 1.47 12.54 2.87
C GLY A 249 1.22 13.08 1.46
N TYR A 250 0.11 12.70 0.82
CA TYR A 250 -0.28 13.20 -0.50
C TYR A 250 -0.61 14.69 -0.47
N LEU A 251 -1.29 15.19 0.58
CA LEU A 251 -1.53 16.63 0.73
C LEU A 251 -0.22 17.41 0.83
N LEU A 252 0.77 16.92 1.59
CA LEU A 252 2.08 17.58 1.68
C LEU A 252 2.89 17.48 0.39
N ALA A 253 2.83 16.34 -0.30
CA ALA A 253 3.57 16.11 -1.52
C ALA A 253 3.05 16.98 -2.68
N GLU A 254 1.74 17.23 -2.72
CA GLU A 254 1.08 18.08 -3.72
C GLU A 254 1.07 19.58 -3.35
N SER A 255 1.67 19.95 -2.22
CA SER A 255 1.85 21.34 -1.80
C SER A 255 3.29 21.83 -1.97
N ASN A 256 3.54 23.10 -1.64
CA ASN A 256 4.91 23.65 -1.68
C ASN A 256 5.70 23.33 -0.40
N ALA A 257 5.20 22.45 0.47
CA ALA A 257 5.86 22.05 1.71
C ALA A 257 7.25 21.46 1.46
N SER A 258 7.36 20.63 0.43
CA SER A 258 8.64 20.06 -0.04
C SER A 258 9.69 21.15 -0.29
N GLU A 259 9.33 22.23 -0.98
CA GLU A 259 10.25 23.34 -1.26
C GLU A 259 10.60 24.15 -0.01
N ARG A 260 9.62 24.40 0.87
CA ARG A 260 9.84 25.12 2.12
C ARG A 260 10.77 24.35 3.05
N LEU A 261 10.55 23.06 3.23
CA LEU A 261 11.42 22.20 4.02
C LEU A 261 12.83 22.12 3.41
N VAL A 262 12.97 21.95 2.08
CA VAL A 262 14.29 22.02 1.42
C VAL A 262 15.01 23.33 1.76
N LYS A 263 14.30 24.47 1.73
CA LYS A 263 14.88 25.78 2.07
C LYS A 263 15.32 25.84 3.54
N VAL A 264 14.50 25.37 4.48
CA VAL A 264 14.85 25.30 5.93
C VAL A 264 16.18 24.58 6.08
N PHE A 265 16.22 23.36 5.57
CA PHE A 265 17.38 22.50 5.72
C PHE A 265 18.60 23.10 5.02
N LYS A 266 18.44 23.71 3.83
CA LYS A 266 19.54 24.35 3.11
C LYS A 266 20.15 25.52 3.87
N GLU A 267 19.34 26.37 4.48
CA GLU A 267 19.84 27.48 5.31
C GLU A 267 20.47 26.97 6.63
N MET A 268 19.99 25.84 7.17
CA MET A 268 20.53 25.24 8.40
C MET A 268 21.83 24.47 8.20
N PHE A 269 21.99 23.75 7.08
CA PHE A 269 23.09 22.80 6.86
C PHE A 269 23.92 23.07 5.59
N GLY A 270 23.60 24.10 4.80
CA GLY A 270 24.33 24.43 3.56
C GLY A 270 25.76 24.93 3.74
N TRP A 271 26.17 25.20 4.98
CA TRP A 271 27.55 25.52 5.36
C TRP A 271 28.45 24.29 5.48
N ILE A 272 27.86 23.09 5.54
CA ILE A 272 28.59 21.83 5.63
C ILE A 272 28.97 21.38 4.20
N PRO A 273 30.24 21.08 3.91
CA PRO A 273 30.63 20.45 2.64
C PRO A 273 29.96 19.07 2.52
N GLY A 274 29.02 18.91 1.59
CA GLY A 274 28.16 17.72 1.53
C GLY A 274 26.80 17.87 2.22
N GLY A 275 26.44 19.07 2.70
CA GLY A 275 25.20 19.33 3.44
C GLY A 275 23.94 19.02 2.64
N THR A 276 23.86 19.44 1.38
CA THR A 276 22.67 19.22 0.52
C THR A 276 22.28 17.74 0.39
N PRO A 277 23.20 16.79 0.12
CA PRO A 277 22.91 15.37 0.22
C PRO A 277 22.36 14.87 1.57
N ILE A 278 22.90 15.36 2.70
CA ILE A 278 22.41 14.98 4.04
C ILE A 278 20.97 15.45 4.25
N ILE A 279 20.68 16.67 3.81
CA ILE A 279 19.34 17.25 3.83
C ILE A 279 18.37 16.38 3.04
N ILE A 280 18.77 15.94 1.84
CA ILE A 280 17.95 15.08 0.98
C ILE A 280 17.65 13.76 1.66
N VAL A 281 18.63 13.14 2.32
CA VAL A 281 18.44 11.91 3.10
C VAL A 281 17.35 12.09 4.16
N VAL A 282 17.42 13.16 4.95
CA VAL A 282 16.45 13.44 6.02
C VAL A 282 15.07 13.77 5.45
N LEU A 283 15.00 14.60 4.41
CA LEU A 283 13.75 15.02 3.80
C LEU A 283 13.02 13.85 3.12
N CYS A 284 13.74 13.06 2.33
CA CYS A 284 13.18 11.84 1.74
C CYS A 284 12.74 10.86 2.82
N GLY A 285 13.51 10.72 3.91
CA GLY A 285 13.11 9.93 5.06
C GLY A 285 11.76 10.37 5.65
N PHE A 286 11.58 11.68 5.86
CA PHE A 286 10.34 12.25 6.37
C PHE A 286 9.14 12.02 5.43
N PHE A 287 9.27 12.35 4.15
CA PHE A 287 8.18 12.17 3.18
C PHE A 287 7.85 10.70 2.93
N THR A 288 8.84 9.82 2.90
CA THR A 288 8.63 8.37 2.76
C THR A 288 7.95 7.78 3.98
N ALA A 289 8.26 8.25 5.19
CA ALA A 289 7.55 7.81 6.39
C ALA A 289 6.05 8.08 6.27
N LEU A 290 5.64 9.23 5.72
CA LEU A 290 4.23 9.59 5.56
C LEU A 290 3.54 8.94 4.34
N THR A 291 4.19 8.97 3.17
CA THR A 291 3.61 8.44 1.94
C THR A 291 3.64 6.91 1.91
N GLY A 292 4.53 6.29 2.70
CA GLY A 292 4.67 4.85 2.80
C GLY A 292 5.33 4.18 1.61
N GLY A 293 5.70 4.94 0.57
CA GLY A 293 6.21 4.40 -0.68
C GLY A 293 7.40 5.20 -1.21
N SER A 294 8.55 4.54 -1.29
CA SER A 294 9.78 5.12 -1.86
C SER A 294 9.56 5.72 -3.25
N GLY A 295 8.79 5.03 -4.10
CA GLY A 295 8.46 5.51 -5.45
C GLY A 295 7.66 6.82 -5.47
N VAL A 296 6.72 7.02 -4.55
CA VAL A 296 5.91 8.25 -4.46
C VAL A 296 6.79 9.42 -4.06
N THR A 297 7.63 9.24 -3.04
CA THR A 297 8.59 10.26 -2.61
C THR A 297 9.54 10.65 -3.73
N ILE A 298 10.06 9.67 -4.49
CA ILE A 298 10.96 9.95 -5.61
C ILE A 298 10.24 10.70 -6.74
N LEU A 299 8.99 10.35 -7.04
CA LEU A 299 8.21 11.06 -8.06
C LEU A 299 7.85 12.49 -7.63
N ALA A 300 7.49 12.68 -6.36
CA ALA A 300 7.12 13.99 -5.83
C ALA A 300 8.33 14.93 -5.69
N LEU A 301 9.42 14.44 -5.08
CA LEU A 301 10.59 15.27 -4.75
C LEU A 301 11.66 15.24 -5.84
N GLY A 302 11.75 14.18 -6.65
CA GLY A 302 12.86 13.98 -7.58
C GLY A 302 13.01 15.10 -8.62
N GLY A 303 11.88 15.67 -9.07
CA GLY A 303 11.87 16.81 -9.99
C GLY A 303 12.49 18.09 -9.40
N LEU A 304 12.47 18.23 -8.07
CA LEU A 304 13.08 19.34 -7.34
C LEU A 304 14.54 19.02 -6.94
N LEU A 305 14.76 17.81 -6.40
CA LEU A 305 16.03 17.44 -5.77
C LEU A 305 17.14 17.14 -6.78
N LEU A 306 16.82 16.53 -7.93
CA LEU A 306 17.82 16.21 -8.95
C LEU A 306 18.41 17.48 -9.59
N PRO A 307 17.60 18.46 -10.08
CA PRO A 307 18.15 19.71 -10.59
C PRO A 307 18.92 20.50 -9.53
N LEU A 308 18.49 20.45 -8.27
CA LEU A 308 19.20 21.09 -7.16
C LEU A 308 20.63 20.55 -7.00
N LEU A 309 20.80 19.22 -6.93
CA LEU A 309 22.12 18.59 -6.81
C LEU A 309 23.02 18.88 -8.01
N LEU A 310 22.46 18.81 -9.23
CA LEU A 310 23.22 19.10 -10.45
C LEU A 310 23.69 20.56 -10.50
N LYS A 311 22.84 21.50 -10.06
CA LYS A 311 23.19 22.93 -10.00
C LYS A 311 24.29 23.23 -9.00
N GLU A 312 24.37 22.45 -7.92
CA GLU A 312 25.44 22.58 -6.91
C GLU A 312 26.75 21.89 -7.32
N GLY A 313 26.77 21.17 -8.43
CA GLY A 313 27.97 20.56 -9.00
C GLY A 313 28.15 19.07 -8.72
N TYR A 314 27.15 18.40 -8.12
CA TYR A 314 27.22 16.96 -7.91
C TYR A 314 27.10 16.17 -9.22
N SER A 315 27.87 15.09 -9.34
CA SER A 315 27.77 14.20 -10.51
C SER A 315 26.39 13.56 -10.65
N ARG A 316 25.92 13.40 -11.88
CA ARG A 316 24.59 12.83 -12.17
C ARG A 316 24.40 11.43 -11.56
N THR A 317 25.43 10.59 -11.62
CA THR A 317 25.40 9.22 -11.08
C THR A 317 25.25 9.21 -9.56
N PHE A 318 26.00 10.07 -8.85
CA PHE A 318 25.85 10.23 -7.41
C PHE A 318 24.46 10.74 -7.06
N SER A 319 23.98 11.77 -7.75
CA SER A 319 22.67 12.38 -7.48
C SER A 319 21.51 11.40 -7.68
N LEU A 320 21.54 10.61 -8.75
CA LEU A 320 20.54 9.57 -8.99
C LEU A 320 20.58 8.49 -7.92
N GLY A 321 21.77 7.94 -7.62
CA GLY A 321 21.93 6.91 -6.60
C GLY A 321 21.48 7.39 -5.21
N LEU A 322 21.84 8.61 -4.82
CA LEU A 322 21.45 9.20 -3.55
C LEU A 322 19.94 9.35 -3.43
N ILE A 323 19.27 9.94 -4.44
CA ILE A 323 17.81 10.14 -4.40
C ILE A 323 17.09 8.78 -4.34
N THR A 324 17.55 7.79 -5.10
CA THR A 324 16.96 6.45 -5.09
C THR A 324 17.09 5.76 -3.74
N VAL A 325 18.28 5.79 -3.12
CA VAL A 325 18.49 5.16 -1.80
C VAL A 325 17.76 5.94 -0.69
N SER A 326 17.83 7.27 -0.72
CA SER A 326 17.21 8.14 0.30
C SER A 326 15.69 7.99 0.33
N GLY A 327 15.08 7.72 -0.82
CA GLY A 327 13.65 7.45 -0.94
C GLY A 327 13.17 6.26 -0.10
N SER A 328 14.03 5.29 0.22
CA SER A 328 13.64 4.10 0.99
C SER A 328 13.95 4.18 2.50
N LEU A 329 14.75 5.15 2.94
CA LEU A 329 15.18 5.25 4.34
C LEU A 329 14.02 5.59 5.30
N GLY A 330 12.97 6.25 4.80
CA GLY A 330 11.79 6.61 5.59
C GLY A 330 10.95 5.43 6.06
N LEU A 331 11.14 4.24 5.49
CA LEU A 331 10.32 3.06 5.79
C LEU A 331 10.55 2.54 7.22
N LEU A 332 11.60 2.97 7.93
CA LEU A 332 11.85 2.63 9.33
C LEU A 332 11.35 3.69 10.33
N PHE A 333 11.01 4.89 9.85
CA PHE A 333 10.60 5.99 10.72
C PHE A 333 9.07 6.04 10.90
N PRO A 334 8.56 6.44 12.07
CA PRO A 334 7.13 6.66 12.27
C PRO A 334 6.64 7.87 11.45
N PRO A 335 5.49 7.80 10.76
CA PRO A 335 4.52 6.70 10.70
C PRO A 335 4.62 5.81 9.44
N SER A 336 5.57 4.88 9.38
CA SER A 336 5.76 4.01 8.21
C SER A 336 4.62 3.03 7.94
N LEU A 337 4.06 3.10 6.73
CA LEU A 337 3.05 2.14 6.22
C LEU A 337 3.56 0.69 6.19
N PRO A 338 4.75 0.36 5.65
CA PRO A 338 5.28 -1.00 5.72
C PRO A 338 5.33 -1.55 7.14
N ALA A 339 5.77 -0.75 8.12
CA ALA A 339 5.79 -1.16 9.51
C ALA A 339 4.38 -1.43 10.08
N ILE A 340 3.37 -0.66 9.67
CA ILE A 340 1.96 -0.91 10.03
C ILE A 340 1.48 -2.25 9.43
N ILE A 341 1.74 -2.48 8.14
CA ILE A 341 1.31 -3.72 7.44
C ILE A 341 2.01 -4.94 8.05
N TYR A 342 3.31 -4.84 8.36
CA TYR A 342 4.03 -5.90 9.05
C TYR A 342 3.40 -6.19 10.40
N GLY A 343 3.19 -5.17 11.24
CA GLY A 343 2.61 -5.34 12.57
C GLY A 343 1.24 -6.01 12.53
N VAL A 344 0.41 -5.63 11.56
CA VAL A 344 -0.91 -6.25 11.39
C VAL A 344 -0.81 -7.68 10.86
N THR A 345 0.10 -7.96 9.92
CA THR A 345 0.27 -9.30 9.33
C THR A 345 0.88 -10.29 10.34
N ALA A 346 1.86 -9.84 11.13
CA ALA A 346 2.55 -10.67 12.13
C ALA A 346 1.86 -10.68 13.51
N GLY A 347 0.81 -9.88 13.71
CA GLY A 347 0.17 -9.73 15.03
C GLY A 347 1.06 -9.05 16.08
N VAL A 348 1.98 -8.19 15.65
CA VAL A 348 2.95 -7.48 16.51
C VAL A 348 2.52 -6.02 16.69
N SER A 349 2.73 -5.48 17.89
CA SER A 349 2.42 -4.08 18.19
C SER A 349 3.17 -3.12 17.26
N VAL A 350 2.41 -2.38 16.43
CA VAL A 350 2.95 -1.34 15.53
C VAL A 350 3.76 -0.30 16.30
N LYS A 351 3.31 0.08 17.50
CA LYS A 351 4.02 1.01 18.38
C LYS A 351 5.42 0.51 18.74
N ASN A 352 5.57 -0.80 19.00
CA ASN A 352 6.88 -1.38 19.35
C ASN A 352 7.82 -1.43 18.13
N ILE A 353 7.28 -1.76 16.96
CA ILE A 353 8.03 -1.73 15.69
C ILE A 353 8.54 -0.31 15.41
N PHE A 354 7.69 0.71 15.60
CA PHE A 354 8.09 2.10 15.45
C PHE A 354 9.23 2.51 16.37
N ILE A 355 9.20 2.10 17.65
CA ILE A 355 10.29 2.39 18.59
C ILE A 355 11.57 1.67 18.18
N ALA A 356 11.46 0.38 17.82
CA ALA A 356 12.60 -0.43 17.42
C ALA A 356 13.25 0.06 16.12
N GLY A 357 12.47 0.63 15.19
CA GLY A 357 12.94 1.15 13.90
C GLY A 357 13.74 2.45 13.99
N LEU A 358 13.59 3.23 15.08
CA LEU A 358 14.29 4.50 15.25
C LEU A 358 15.81 4.34 15.25
N ILE A 359 16.34 3.36 15.99
CA ILE A 359 17.79 3.17 16.13
C ILE A 359 18.43 2.73 14.79
N PRO A 360 17.95 1.65 14.12
CA PRO A 360 18.45 1.26 12.80
C PRO A 360 18.24 2.34 11.73
N GLY A 361 17.08 3.00 11.73
CA GLY A 361 16.80 4.09 10.79
C GLY A 361 17.78 5.25 10.95
N LEU A 362 18.04 5.68 12.18
CA LEU A 362 19.04 6.71 12.47
C LEU A 362 20.45 6.27 12.06
N LEU A 363 20.81 5.00 12.29
CA LEU A 363 22.08 4.46 11.85
C LEU A 363 22.24 4.54 10.33
N LEU A 364 21.22 4.17 9.56
CA LEU A 364 21.25 4.28 8.10
C LEU A 364 21.38 5.74 7.62
N VAL A 365 20.65 6.67 8.27
CA VAL A 365 20.78 8.10 8.00
C VAL A 365 22.20 8.60 8.27
N VAL A 366 22.82 8.17 9.38
CA VAL A 366 24.19 8.54 9.74
C VAL A 366 25.19 7.97 8.72
N VAL A 367 25.06 6.70 8.33
CA VAL A 367 25.93 6.07 7.32
C VAL A 367 25.83 6.82 5.99
N MET A 368 24.63 7.16 5.55
CA MET A 368 24.41 7.92 4.33
C MET A 368 24.93 9.35 4.44
N ALA A 369 24.80 9.99 5.61
CA ALA A 369 25.35 11.31 5.86
C ALA A 369 26.87 11.32 5.81
N VAL A 370 27.54 10.31 6.38
CA VAL A 370 29.00 10.14 6.31
C VAL A 370 29.45 9.97 4.85
N TRP A 371 28.74 9.16 4.06
CA TRP A 371 29.03 8.99 2.64
C TRP A 371 28.84 10.29 1.83
N ALA A 372 27.79 11.05 2.15
CA ALA A 372 27.54 12.36 1.57
C ALA A 372 28.66 13.38 1.85
N LEU A 373 29.17 13.43 3.09
CA LEU A 373 30.31 14.29 3.47
C LEU A 373 31.57 13.91 2.69
N TYR A 374 31.85 12.62 2.55
CA TYR A 374 32.98 12.12 1.79
C TYR A 374 32.91 12.58 0.32
N GLN A 375 31.74 12.42 -0.31
CA GLN A 375 31.51 12.83 -1.70
C GLN A 375 31.54 14.35 -1.90
N GLY A 376 30.97 15.12 -0.96
CA GLY A 376 31.02 16.58 -0.99
C GLY A 376 32.45 17.13 -0.96
N LYS A 377 33.34 16.50 -0.17
CA LYS A 377 34.78 16.82 -0.15
C LYS A 377 35.48 16.42 -1.45
N GLN A 378 35.21 15.21 -1.95
CA GLN A 378 35.85 14.70 -3.17
C GLN A 378 35.50 15.55 -4.40
N GLN A 379 34.26 15.99 -4.51
CA GLN A 379 33.76 16.80 -5.63
C GLN A 379 33.98 18.32 -5.43
N LYS A 380 34.64 18.73 -4.34
CA LYS A 380 35.01 20.12 -4.03
C LYS A 380 33.83 21.10 -4.12
N ILE A 381 32.68 20.71 -3.59
CA ILE A 381 31.45 21.50 -3.63
C ILE A 381 31.63 22.76 -2.77
N VAL A 382 31.24 23.92 -3.32
CA VAL A 382 31.32 25.21 -2.63
C VAL A 382 30.19 25.29 -1.58
N SER A 383 30.55 25.49 -0.32
CA SER A 383 29.60 25.68 0.78
C SER A 383 29.13 27.13 0.89
N ASN A 384 27.87 27.34 1.26
CA ASN A 384 27.35 28.68 1.54
C ASN A 384 27.62 29.06 3.00
N PRO A 385 27.97 30.32 3.31
CA PRO A 385 28.16 30.75 4.69
C PRO A 385 26.84 30.67 5.46
N PHE A 386 26.90 30.20 6.71
CA PHE A 386 25.73 30.14 7.60
C PHE A 386 25.33 31.54 8.05
N ILE A 387 24.07 31.92 7.80
CA ILE A 387 23.50 33.21 8.23
C ILE A 387 22.32 32.93 9.16
N MET A 388 22.55 33.09 10.47
CA MET A 388 21.56 32.79 11.52
C MET A 388 20.21 33.49 11.30
N LYS A 389 20.23 34.75 10.83
CA LYS A 389 19.01 35.52 10.54
C LYS A 389 18.16 34.89 9.43
N ASN A 390 18.81 34.33 8.40
CA ASN A 390 18.12 33.65 7.30
C ASN A 390 17.59 32.29 7.77
N ALA A 391 18.41 31.52 8.50
CA ALA A 391 18.00 30.24 9.06
C ALA A 391 16.77 30.37 9.97
N LEU A 392 16.77 31.33 10.90
CA LEU A 392 15.61 31.60 11.76
C LEU A 392 14.38 32.00 10.93
N LYS A 393 14.53 32.90 9.96
CA LYS A 393 13.42 33.34 9.11
C LYS A 393 12.77 32.15 8.39
N VAL A 394 13.56 31.29 7.76
CA VAL A 394 13.02 30.15 7.02
C VAL A 394 12.43 29.08 7.95
N CYS A 395 13.00 28.88 9.14
CA CYS A 395 12.38 28.03 10.18
C CYS A 395 11.01 28.58 10.62
N PHE A 396 10.87 29.90 10.77
CA PHE A 396 9.58 30.52 11.07
C PHE A 396 8.60 30.39 9.90
N ASP A 397 9.06 30.55 8.66
CA ASP A 397 8.23 30.42 7.46
C ASP A 397 7.67 28.99 7.30
N ALA A 398 8.38 27.96 7.79
CA ALA A 398 7.98 26.55 7.72
C ALA A 398 7.65 25.92 9.09
N ILE A 399 7.43 26.73 10.13
CA ILE A 399 7.28 26.24 11.51
C ILE A 399 6.18 25.19 11.64
N TRP A 400 5.08 25.37 10.91
CA TRP A 400 3.93 24.49 10.96
C TRP A 400 4.21 23.12 10.32
N GLU A 401 5.07 23.04 9.32
CA GLU A 401 5.47 21.77 8.71
C GLU A 401 6.45 21.01 9.62
N ILE A 402 7.36 21.73 10.26
CA ILE A 402 8.31 21.17 11.23
C ILE A 402 7.57 20.57 12.44
N MET A 403 6.39 21.11 12.79
CA MET A 403 5.55 20.56 13.86
C MET A 403 4.89 19.24 13.52
N ILE A 404 4.77 18.85 12.24
CA ILE A 404 4.09 17.60 11.82
C ILE A 404 4.72 16.35 12.44
N PRO A 405 6.03 16.07 12.30
CA PRO A 405 6.61 14.89 12.91
C PRO A 405 6.53 14.92 14.45
N ILE A 406 6.61 16.10 15.07
CA ILE A 406 6.45 16.25 16.52
C ILE A 406 5.02 15.90 16.95
N LEU A 407 4.01 16.37 16.20
CA LEU A 407 2.60 16.05 16.42
C LEU A 407 2.35 14.56 16.33
N ILE A 408 2.93 13.88 15.34
CA ILE A 408 2.78 12.43 15.15
C ILE A 408 3.46 11.66 16.29
N LEU A 409 4.71 12.00 16.62
CA LEU A 409 5.45 11.33 17.70
C LEU A 409 4.75 11.53 19.05
N PHE A 410 4.30 12.75 19.34
CA PHE A 410 3.58 13.06 20.58
C PHE A 410 2.22 12.36 20.64
N GLY A 411 1.47 12.31 19.53
CA GLY A 411 0.19 11.60 19.45
C GLY A 411 0.34 10.10 19.68
N VAL A 412 1.27 9.45 18.97
CA VAL A 412 1.48 8.00 19.04
C VAL A 412 2.12 7.55 20.35
N PHE A 413 3.11 8.29 20.85
CA PHE A 413 3.88 7.87 22.04
C PHE A 413 3.39 8.49 23.34
N GLY A 414 2.77 9.67 23.29
CA GLY A 414 2.27 10.39 24.47
C GLY A 414 1.03 9.79 25.12
N GLY A 415 0.36 8.82 24.47
CA GLY A 415 -0.79 8.10 25.04
C GLY A 415 -2.10 8.88 25.05
N PHE A 416 -2.12 10.08 24.47
CA PHE A 416 -3.32 10.93 24.36
C PHE A 416 -4.28 10.48 23.26
N ALA A 417 -3.75 9.89 22.18
CA ALA A 417 -4.51 9.49 21.00
C ALA A 417 -4.08 8.10 20.52
N THR A 418 -5.02 7.38 19.90
CA THR A 418 -4.70 6.15 19.17
C THR A 418 -3.94 6.45 17.88
N LEU A 419 -3.42 5.42 17.22
CA LEU A 419 -2.73 5.57 15.95
C LEU A 419 -3.65 6.09 14.83
N VAL A 420 -4.92 5.65 14.82
CA VAL A 420 -5.94 6.11 13.86
C VAL A 420 -6.33 7.57 14.15
N GLU A 421 -6.54 7.92 15.42
CA GLU A 421 -6.83 9.29 15.85
C GLU A 421 -5.70 10.25 15.49
N THR A 422 -4.45 9.87 15.75
CA THR A 422 -3.26 10.67 15.40
C THR A 422 -3.17 10.89 13.88
N ALA A 423 -3.44 9.86 13.08
CA ALA A 423 -3.46 9.97 11.63
C ALA A 423 -4.56 10.93 11.14
N ALA A 424 -5.76 10.82 11.68
CA ALA A 424 -6.88 11.69 11.34
C ALA A 424 -6.62 13.16 11.72
N ILE A 425 -6.07 13.41 12.91
CA ILE A 425 -5.66 14.76 13.35
C ILE A 425 -4.59 15.31 12.42
N THR A 426 -3.63 14.48 12.01
CA THR A 426 -2.57 14.88 11.06
C THR A 426 -3.18 15.30 9.71
N VAL A 427 -4.15 14.56 9.18
CA VAL A 427 -4.86 14.94 7.94
C VAL A 427 -5.56 16.28 8.10
N VAL A 428 -6.34 16.48 9.17
CA VAL A 428 -7.04 17.76 9.41
C VAL A 428 -6.05 18.90 9.55
N TYR A 429 -4.96 18.69 10.28
CA TYR A 429 -3.91 19.67 10.48
C TYR A 429 -3.26 20.09 9.16
N VAL A 430 -2.79 19.12 8.37
CA VAL A 430 -2.20 19.37 7.04
C VAL A 430 -3.21 20.03 6.11
N PHE A 431 -4.46 19.58 6.10
CA PHE A 431 -5.51 20.18 5.28
C PHE A 431 -5.71 21.67 5.61
N ILE A 432 -5.79 22.04 6.90
CA ILE A 432 -5.93 23.43 7.33
C ILE A 432 -4.70 24.26 6.90
N LEU A 433 -3.50 23.70 7.10
CA LEU A 433 -2.25 24.37 6.74
C LEU A 433 -2.17 24.66 5.23
N GLU A 434 -2.30 23.62 4.40
CA GLU A 434 -2.03 23.74 2.97
C GLU A 434 -3.15 24.44 2.20
N VAL A 435 -4.40 24.37 2.67
CA VAL A 435 -5.56 24.98 2.00
C VAL A 435 -5.84 26.40 2.49
N TYR A 436 -5.76 26.65 3.80
CA TYR A 436 -6.21 27.93 4.37
C TYR A 436 -5.07 28.86 4.79
N ILE A 437 -3.97 28.32 5.33
CA ILE A 437 -2.85 29.12 5.85
C ILE A 437 -1.86 29.44 4.72
N TYR A 438 -1.21 28.43 4.15
CA TYR A 438 -0.27 28.59 3.03
C TYR A 438 -0.99 28.79 1.69
N LYS A 439 -2.20 28.23 1.55
CA LYS A 439 -3.03 28.30 0.33
C LYS A 439 -2.33 27.75 -0.91
N ASP A 440 -1.47 26.74 -0.72
CA ASP A 440 -0.82 26.01 -1.80
C ASP A 440 -1.83 25.16 -2.58
N ILE A 441 -2.78 24.56 -1.88
CA ILE A 441 -3.78 23.68 -2.47
C ILE A 441 -5.11 24.42 -2.63
N LYS A 442 -5.56 24.54 -3.87
CA LYS A 442 -6.92 25.01 -4.17
C LYS A 442 -7.92 23.90 -3.86
N LEU A 443 -9.04 24.24 -3.22
CA LEU A 443 -10.16 23.30 -2.94
C LEU A 443 -10.62 22.49 -4.17
N ARG A 444 -10.45 23.05 -5.37
CA ARG A 444 -10.79 22.42 -6.65
C ARG A 444 -9.90 21.22 -7.00
N ASN A 445 -8.68 21.19 -6.47
CA ASN A 445 -7.69 20.15 -6.73
C ASN A 445 -7.81 18.98 -5.74
N LEU A 446 -8.47 19.22 -4.59
CA LEU A 446 -8.60 18.25 -3.51
C LEU A 446 -9.21 16.90 -3.95
N PRO A 447 -10.25 16.85 -4.81
CA PRO A 447 -10.76 15.58 -5.30
C PRO A 447 -9.71 14.75 -6.04
N ASN A 448 -8.85 15.38 -6.85
CA ASN A 448 -7.81 14.66 -7.59
C ASN A 448 -6.77 14.05 -6.64
N ILE A 449 -6.33 14.81 -5.63
CA ILE A 449 -5.38 14.33 -4.61
C ILE A 449 -5.97 13.12 -3.87
N ILE A 450 -7.25 13.19 -3.51
CA ILE A 450 -7.96 12.09 -2.84
C ILE A 450 -8.07 10.86 -3.76
N ILE A 451 -8.34 11.04 -5.05
CA ILE A 451 -8.42 9.93 -6.02
C ILE A 451 -7.05 9.26 -6.19
N ASP A 452 -5.96 10.03 -6.29
CA ASP A 452 -4.60 9.48 -6.39
C ASP A 452 -4.21 8.72 -5.12
N CYS A 453 -4.54 9.26 -3.95
CA CYS A 453 -4.39 8.60 -2.66
C CYS A 453 -5.20 7.28 -2.60
N ALA A 454 -6.50 7.33 -2.91
CA ALA A 454 -7.39 6.16 -2.96
C ALA A 454 -6.83 5.06 -3.88
N THR A 455 -6.30 5.47 -5.03
CA THR A 455 -5.73 4.55 -6.03
C THR A 455 -4.53 3.78 -5.47
N LEU A 456 -3.62 4.45 -4.74
CA LEU A 456 -2.49 3.79 -4.11
C LEU A 456 -2.96 2.82 -3.02
N ILE A 457 -3.81 3.30 -2.11
CA ILE A 457 -4.30 2.51 -0.97
C ILE A 457 -5.06 1.29 -1.45
N GLY A 458 -5.91 1.45 -2.46
CA GLY A 458 -6.68 0.33 -2.98
C GLY A 458 -5.82 -0.74 -3.64
N GLY A 459 -4.76 -0.35 -4.33
CA GLY A 459 -3.76 -1.28 -4.85
C GLY A 459 -3.07 -2.10 -3.74
N VAL A 460 -2.78 -1.48 -2.59
CA VAL A 460 -2.18 -2.17 -1.44
C VAL A 460 -3.20 -3.06 -0.72
N LEU A 461 -4.40 -2.55 -0.44
CA LEU A 461 -5.42 -3.26 0.33
C LEU A 461 -6.02 -4.46 -0.42
N ILE A 462 -6.15 -4.41 -1.75
CA ILE A 462 -6.60 -5.58 -2.52
C ILE A 462 -5.58 -6.72 -2.47
N ILE A 463 -4.29 -6.40 -2.56
CA ILE A 463 -3.21 -7.39 -2.42
C ILE A 463 -3.26 -7.97 -1.02
N LEU A 464 -3.33 -7.14 0.02
CA LEU A 464 -3.43 -7.56 1.41
C LEU A 464 -4.61 -8.50 1.65
N GLY A 465 -5.81 -8.11 1.20
CA GLY A 465 -7.01 -8.90 1.44
C GLY A 465 -6.94 -10.27 0.78
N VAL A 466 -6.59 -10.31 -0.50
CA VAL A 466 -6.56 -11.56 -1.28
C VAL A 466 -5.42 -12.47 -0.85
N ALA A 467 -4.27 -11.90 -0.51
CA ALA A 467 -3.13 -12.66 -0.04
C ALA A 467 -3.34 -13.24 1.36
N MET A 468 -4.13 -12.59 2.23
CA MET A 468 -4.52 -13.20 3.49
C MET A 468 -5.34 -14.48 3.27
N GLY A 469 -6.16 -14.52 2.22
CA GLY A 469 -6.81 -15.76 1.79
C GLY A 469 -5.80 -16.86 1.42
N LEU A 470 -4.78 -16.54 0.62
CA LEU A 470 -3.71 -17.49 0.30
C LEU A 470 -2.95 -17.95 1.56
N THR A 471 -2.60 -17.01 2.43
CA THR A 471 -1.89 -17.29 3.68
C THR A 471 -2.69 -18.22 4.58
N SER A 472 -4.01 -18.00 4.72
CA SER A 472 -4.88 -18.90 5.49
C SER A 472 -4.80 -20.33 4.96
N TYR A 473 -4.86 -20.51 3.63
CA TYR A 473 -4.69 -21.83 3.04
C TYR A 473 -3.32 -22.45 3.34
N LEU A 474 -2.24 -21.69 3.21
CA LEU A 474 -0.89 -22.20 3.48
C LEU A 474 -0.75 -22.65 4.93
N VAL A 475 -1.37 -21.94 5.87
CA VAL A 475 -1.43 -22.31 7.29
C VAL A 475 -2.23 -23.61 7.47
N ASP A 476 -3.41 -23.72 6.85
CA ASP A 476 -4.26 -24.92 6.91
C ASP A 476 -3.56 -26.15 6.30
N ALA A 477 -2.83 -25.95 5.21
CA ALA A 477 -2.01 -26.96 4.54
C ALA A 477 -0.68 -27.25 5.26
N GLN A 478 -0.43 -26.61 6.42
CA GLN A 478 0.77 -26.81 7.26
C GLN A 478 2.10 -26.54 6.54
N ILE A 479 2.08 -25.72 5.48
CA ILE A 479 3.27 -25.36 4.71
C ILE A 479 4.33 -24.66 5.59
N PRO A 480 3.98 -23.69 6.47
CA PRO A 480 4.95 -23.11 7.40
C PRO A 480 5.62 -24.15 8.30
N THR A 481 4.88 -25.17 8.77
CA THR A 481 5.39 -26.23 9.63
C THR A 481 6.37 -27.16 8.89
N LEU A 482 6.07 -27.50 7.63
CA LEU A 482 6.97 -28.29 6.78
C LEU A 482 8.28 -27.54 6.51
N LEU A 483 8.19 -26.25 6.17
CA LEU A 483 9.38 -25.40 6.01
C LEU A 483 10.19 -25.33 7.31
N LEU A 484 9.52 -25.18 8.45
CA LEU A 484 10.16 -25.18 9.75
C LEU A 484 10.95 -26.46 10.00
N SER A 485 10.35 -27.63 9.79
CA SER A 485 11.04 -28.92 9.98
C SER A 485 12.28 -29.07 9.10
N TRP A 486 12.21 -28.64 7.83
CA TRP A 486 13.37 -28.68 6.93
C TRP A 486 14.49 -27.72 7.37
N VAL A 487 14.11 -26.53 7.85
CA VAL A 487 15.07 -25.55 8.38
C VAL A 487 15.70 -26.06 9.67
N GLU A 488 14.93 -26.67 10.57
CA GLU A 488 15.44 -27.26 11.82
C GLU A 488 16.48 -28.35 11.57
N ASP A 489 16.23 -29.23 10.58
CA ASP A 489 17.16 -30.29 10.19
C ASP A 489 18.46 -29.74 9.57
N THR A 490 18.39 -28.58 8.91
CA THR A 490 19.50 -28.02 8.14
C THR A 490 20.29 -26.95 8.91
N ILE A 491 19.64 -26.18 9.79
CA ILE A 491 20.18 -24.98 10.43
C ILE A 491 20.11 -25.11 11.95
N SER A 492 21.27 -25.24 12.58
CA SER A 492 21.39 -25.39 14.04
C SER A 492 21.66 -24.07 14.79
N SER A 493 22.11 -23.02 14.10
CA SER A 493 22.53 -21.76 14.72
C SER A 493 21.62 -20.59 14.35
N LYS A 494 21.18 -19.84 15.36
CA LYS A 494 20.43 -18.58 15.22
C LYS A 494 21.13 -17.59 14.28
N TYR A 495 22.45 -17.48 14.35
CA TYR A 495 23.20 -16.56 13.49
C TYR A 495 23.26 -17.01 12.04
N ALA A 496 23.34 -18.33 11.80
CA ALA A 496 23.28 -18.88 10.45
C ALA A 496 21.90 -18.66 9.83
N PHE A 497 20.83 -18.87 10.61
CA PHE A 497 19.47 -18.52 10.21
C PHE A 497 19.33 -17.04 9.83
N LEU A 498 19.79 -16.13 10.70
CA LEU A 498 19.70 -14.69 10.43
C LEU A 498 20.48 -14.26 9.18
N LEU A 499 21.67 -14.83 8.93
CA LEU A 499 22.47 -14.51 7.75
C LEU A 499 21.77 -15.00 6.47
N MET A 500 21.28 -16.25 6.47
CA MET A 500 20.53 -16.81 5.35
C MET A 500 19.23 -16.04 5.08
N LEU A 501 18.52 -15.64 6.15
CA LEU A 501 17.33 -14.82 6.08
C LEU A 501 17.64 -13.47 5.42
N ASN A 502 18.72 -12.78 5.80
CA ASN A 502 19.10 -11.50 5.16
C ASN A 502 19.38 -11.67 3.67
N VAL A 503 20.11 -12.71 3.25
CA VAL A 503 20.36 -12.99 1.83
C VAL A 503 19.06 -13.26 1.09
N PHE A 504 18.18 -14.06 1.68
CA PHE A 504 16.86 -14.34 1.12
C PHE A 504 16.00 -13.08 0.97
N LEU A 505 15.95 -12.23 2.01
CA LEU A 505 15.19 -10.99 2.00
C LEU A 505 15.73 -9.99 0.97
N LEU A 506 17.06 -9.91 0.78
CA LEU A 506 17.66 -9.09 -0.27
C LEU A 506 17.24 -9.54 -1.67
N LEU A 507 17.20 -10.86 -1.92
CA LEU A 507 16.71 -11.41 -3.19
C LEU A 507 15.23 -11.10 -3.40
N VAL A 508 14.40 -11.27 -2.36
CA VAL A 508 12.96 -10.92 -2.41
C VAL A 508 12.78 -9.43 -2.69
N GLY A 509 13.51 -8.55 -2.00
CA GLY A 509 13.43 -7.10 -2.18
C GLY A 509 13.87 -6.61 -3.57
N CYS A 510 14.69 -7.40 -4.28
CA CYS A 510 15.02 -7.14 -5.68
C CYS A 510 13.91 -7.52 -6.66
N LEU A 511 13.03 -8.46 -6.27
CA LEU A 511 12.00 -9.04 -7.14
C LEU A 511 10.60 -8.44 -6.88
N MET A 512 10.30 -8.07 -5.64
CA MET A 512 8.97 -7.67 -5.18
C MET A 512 9.00 -6.30 -4.50
N ASP A 513 7.91 -5.56 -4.63
CA ASP A 513 7.72 -4.36 -3.81
C ASP A 513 7.52 -4.74 -2.34
N ILE A 514 7.84 -3.80 -1.44
CA ILE A 514 7.83 -4.04 0.01
C ILE A 514 6.45 -4.49 0.53
N PHE A 515 5.36 -3.96 -0.03
CA PHE A 515 4.02 -4.32 0.44
C PHE A 515 3.71 -5.77 0.10
N SER A 516 3.91 -6.15 -1.16
CA SER A 516 3.73 -7.54 -1.60
C SER A 516 4.65 -8.51 -0.84
N ALA A 517 5.89 -8.12 -0.59
CA ALA A 517 6.85 -8.94 0.16
C ALA A 517 6.40 -9.18 1.61
N ILE A 518 5.98 -8.14 2.33
CA ILE A 518 5.51 -8.27 3.72
C ILE A 518 4.36 -9.29 3.79
N ILE A 519 3.39 -9.15 2.90
CA ILE A 519 2.14 -9.89 3.00
C ILE A 519 2.35 -11.39 2.71
N VAL A 520 3.26 -11.72 1.79
CA VAL A 520 3.52 -13.10 1.38
C VAL A 520 4.57 -13.78 2.26
N ILE A 521 5.65 -13.08 2.59
CA ILE A 521 6.82 -13.68 3.23
C ILE A 521 6.70 -13.71 4.76
N VAL A 522 6.11 -12.69 5.38
CA VAL A 522 6.03 -12.60 6.85
C VAL A 522 5.35 -13.81 7.50
N PRO A 523 4.21 -14.32 7.00
CA PRO A 523 3.58 -15.51 7.57
C PRO A 523 4.47 -16.77 7.50
N LEU A 524 5.39 -16.83 6.54
CA LEU A 524 6.34 -17.93 6.38
C LEU A 524 7.53 -17.80 7.33
N ILE A 525 8.07 -16.59 7.50
CA ILE A 525 9.28 -16.36 8.30
C ILE A 525 8.99 -16.13 9.80
N ALA A 526 7.81 -15.65 10.16
CA ALA A 526 7.49 -15.32 11.55
C ALA A 526 7.54 -16.56 12.47
N PRO A 527 6.97 -17.73 12.07
CA PRO A 527 7.11 -18.97 12.86
C PRO A 527 8.55 -19.47 12.95
N LEU A 528 9.35 -19.29 11.88
CA LEU A 528 10.77 -19.64 11.89
C LEU A 528 11.55 -18.76 12.87
N GLY A 529 11.30 -17.46 12.85
CA GLY A 529 11.96 -16.50 13.74
C GLY A 529 11.69 -16.80 15.21
N THR A 530 10.44 -17.09 15.57
CA THR A 530 10.08 -17.46 16.95
C THR A 530 10.76 -18.76 17.38
N HIS A 531 10.84 -19.76 16.50
CA HIS A 531 11.54 -21.02 16.78
C HIS A 531 13.03 -20.80 17.10
N PHE A 532 13.75 -19.98 16.32
CA PHE A 532 15.15 -19.63 16.58
C PHE A 532 15.35 -18.59 17.70
N GLY A 533 14.29 -18.26 18.46
CA GLY A 533 14.36 -17.30 19.56
C GLY A 533 14.69 -15.87 19.11
N VAL A 534 14.26 -15.49 17.90
CA VAL A 534 14.30 -14.11 17.40
C VAL A 534 13.04 -13.41 17.86
N ASP A 535 13.20 -12.27 18.54
CA ASP A 535 12.06 -11.45 18.94
C ASP A 535 11.28 -10.96 17.69
N PRO A 536 9.93 -11.06 17.66
CA PRO A 536 9.14 -10.65 16.50
C PRO A 536 9.31 -9.18 16.09
N VAL A 537 9.58 -8.29 17.04
CA VAL A 537 9.87 -6.87 16.73
C VAL A 537 11.23 -6.75 16.07
N HIS A 538 12.24 -7.49 16.55
CA HIS A 538 13.55 -7.53 15.89
C HIS A 538 13.45 -8.10 14.47
N LEU A 539 12.66 -9.16 14.27
CA LEU A 539 12.41 -9.73 12.95
C LEU A 539 11.74 -8.71 12.01
N ALA A 540 10.81 -7.89 12.52
CA ALA A 540 10.18 -6.81 11.78
C ALA A 540 11.21 -5.81 11.25
N ILE A 541 12.15 -5.41 12.10
CA ILE A 541 13.21 -4.47 11.71
C ILE A 541 14.13 -5.08 10.66
N ILE A 542 14.54 -6.34 10.81
CA ILE A 542 15.37 -7.04 9.81
C ILE A 542 14.63 -7.16 8.48
N PHE A 543 13.31 -7.33 8.50
CA PHE A 543 12.52 -7.44 7.27
C PHE A 543 12.41 -6.12 6.52
N ILE A 544 12.19 -5.01 7.25
CA ILE A 544 11.90 -3.70 6.66
C ILE A 544 13.17 -2.97 6.24
N ALA A 545 14.27 -3.14 6.98
CA ALA A 545 15.57 -2.55 6.67
C ALA A 545 16.23 -3.24 5.47
#